data_AF-E4NMG4-F1
#
_entry.id   AF-E4NMG4-F1
#
_cell.length_a   1.000
_cell.length_b   1.000
_cell.length_c   1.000
_cell.angle_alpha   90.00
_cell.angle_beta   90.00
_cell.angle_gamma   90.00
#
_symmetry.space_group_name_H-M   'P 1'
#
loop_
_entity.id
_entity.type
_entity.pdbx_description
1 polymer ?
#
loop_
_entity_poly.entity_id
_entity_poly.type
_entity_poly.pdbx_seq_one_letter_code
_entity_poly.pdbx_strand_id
1 'polypeptide(L)'
;MRLEATAKEDQYKIWMTDSELKQLERVAANQRDYLIIRLGGRVGLRAFEIPQICPKHVKRTDDGEHYRLRVPEGKDTTGNGGKPRDAYLPKDVEGDIHRFQNAEDIGRNQPLVDLTERGVRNVVKRTATRAAEETGDEDFRHVSSHDLRRRFAQRLLVDRQMNPRVVMAVGGWDSFQAIEPYLNAPTPEVVNQAFEEAELS
;
A
#
# COMPACT_ATOMS: atom_id res chain seq x y z
N MET A 1 15.49 6.74 -4.06
CA MET A 1 14.89 5.41 -3.76
C MET A 1 15.87 4.33 -4.20
N ARG A 2 15.61 3.02 -3.95
CA ARG A 2 16.45 1.95 -4.53
C ARG A 2 15.73 1.27 -5.69
N LEU A 3 16.39 1.21 -6.84
CA LEU A 3 15.95 0.47 -8.03
C LEU A 3 16.62 -0.90 -8.07
N GLU A 4 15.84 -1.94 -8.31
CA GLU A 4 16.36 -3.29 -8.57
C GLU A 4 15.85 -3.73 -9.94
N ALA A 5 16.77 -3.91 -10.89
CA ALA A 5 16.43 -4.35 -12.24
C ALA A 5 15.72 -5.71 -12.23
N THR A 6 14.77 -5.88 -13.14
CA THR A 6 14.13 -7.18 -13.37
C THR A 6 14.74 -7.87 -14.59
N ALA A 7 14.30 -9.10 -14.89
CA ALA A 7 14.71 -9.81 -16.11
C ALA A 7 14.24 -9.13 -17.41
N LYS A 8 13.34 -8.15 -17.33
CA LYS A 8 12.89 -7.35 -18.46
C LYS A 8 13.60 -6.01 -18.47
N GLU A 9 14.08 -5.62 -19.64
CA GLU A 9 14.67 -4.31 -19.90
C GLU A 9 13.66 -3.20 -19.52
N ASP A 10 14.19 -2.11 -18.93
CA ASP A 10 13.43 -0.95 -18.42
C ASP A 10 12.31 -1.25 -17.41
N GLN A 11 12.32 -2.43 -16.78
CA GLN A 11 11.45 -2.75 -15.66
C GLN A 11 12.25 -2.89 -14.37
N TYR A 12 11.88 -2.07 -13.39
CA TYR A 12 12.52 -2.02 -12.08
C TYR A 12 11.53 -2.34 -10.98
N LYS A 13 12.01 -3.02 -9.95
CA LYS A 13 11.37 -3.04 -8.64
C LYS A 13 11.83 -1.79 -7.88
N ILE A 14 10.88 -0.90 -7.61
CA ILE A 14 11.15 0.29 -6.80
C ILE A 14 10.97 -0.03 -5.32
N TRP A 15 11.99 0.30 -4.54
CA TRP A 15 12.01 0.23 -3.09
C TRP A 15 12.04 1.65 -2.54
N MET A 16 10.84 2.19 -2.27
CA MET A 16 10.67 3.52 -1.72
C MET A 16 10.86 3.53 -0.20
N THR A 17 11.12 4.72 0.33
CA THR A 17 11.03 5.11 1.74
C THR A 17 9.69 5.79 2.01
N ASP A 18 9.40 6.05 3.29
CA ASP A 18 8.21 6.83 3.66
C ASP A 18 8.28 8.30 3.24
N SER A 19 9.49 8.86 3.07
CA SER A 19 9.68 10.22 2.55
C SER A 19 9.28 10.31 1.08
N GLU A 20 9.69 9.32 0.27
CA GLU A 20 9.36 9.27 -1.16
C GLU A 20 7.88 8.97 -1.40
N LEU A 21 7.27 8.10 -0.57
CA LEU A 21 5.81 7.93 -0.59
C LEU A 21 5.09 9.26 -0.27
N LYS A 22 5.59 10.02 0.71
CA LYS A 22 5.03 11.36 1.02
C LYS A 22 5.19 12.35 -0.14
N GLN A 23 6.24 12.24 -0.97
CA GLN A 23 6.35 13.07 -2.17
C GLN A 23 5.23 12.76 -3.16
N LEU A 24 4.92 11.48 -3.41
CA LEU A 24 3.77 11.09 -4.24
C LEU A 24 2.44 11.60 -3.66
N GLU A 25 2.26 11.49 -2.35
CA GLU A 25 1.11 12.05 -1.63
C GLU A 25 1.02 13.58 -1.84
N ARG A 26 2.14 14.32 -1.73
CA ARG A 26 2.21 15.78 -1.86
C ARG A 26 1.86 16.27 -3.28
N VAL A 27 2.33 15.56 -4.31
CA VAL A 27 2.15 16.01 -5.70
C VAL A 27 0.88 15.50 -6.37
N ALA A 28 0.07 14.70 -5.67
CA ALA A 28 -1.19 14.19 -6.19
C ALA A 28 -2.07 15.32 -6.75
N ALA A 29 -2.68 15.09 -7.91
CA ALA A 29 -3.36 16.15 -8.66
C ALA A 29 -4.65 16.64 -7.98
N ASN A 30 -5.29 15.79 -7.17
CA ASN A 30 -6.53 16.06 -6.47
C ASN A 30 -6.72 15.04 -5.33
N GLN A 31 -7.79 15.20 -4.54
CA GLN A 31 -8.07 14.36 -3.38
C GLN A 31 -8.28 12.88 -3.74
N ARG A 32 -8.88 12.55 -4.90
CA ARG A 32 -9.06 11.16 -5.36
C ARG A 32 -7.71 10.51 -5.64
N ASP A 33 -6.84 11.21 -6.36
CA ASP A 33 -5.51 10.71 -6.71
C ASP A 33 -4.64 10.55 -5.44
N TYR A 34 -4.75 11.50 -4.49
CA TYR A 34 -4.14 11.40 -3.15
C TYR A 34 -4.61 10.15 -2.40
N LEU A 35 -5.92 9.91 -2.38
CA LEU A 35 -6.51 8.74 -1.73
C LEU A 35 -6.04 7.42 -2.36
N ILE A 36 -5.90 7.37 -3.69
CA ILE A 36 -5.35 6.21 -4.40
C ILE A 36 -3.93 5.89 -3.94
N ILE A 37 -3.05 6.89 -3.83
CA ILE A 37 -1.68 6.70 -3.34
C ILE A 37 -1.70 6.17 -1.91
N ARG A 38 -2.54 6.73 -1.04
CA ARG A 38 -2.65 6.30 0.36
C ARG A 38 -3.23 4.91 0.53
N LEU A 39 -4.27 4.53 -0.21
CA LEU A 39 -4.83 3.18 -0.17
C LEU A 39 -3.79 2.14 -0.62
N GLY A 40 -3.01 2.43 -1.66
CA GLY A 40 -1.92 1.55 -2.09
C GLY A 40 -0.76 1.50 -1.09
N GLY A 41 -0.27 2.66 -0.66
CA GLY A 41 0.99 2.80 0.07
C GLY A 41 0.88 2.70 1.60
N ARG A 42 -0.26 3.04 2.18
CA ARG A 42 -0.51 3.02 3.64
C ARG A 42 -1.34 1.82 4.08
N VAL A 43 -2.27 1.37 3.25
CA VAL A 43 -3.19 0.26 3.56
C VAL A 43 -2.82 -1.02 2.79
N GLY A 44 -1.98 -0.91 1.75
CA GLY A 44 -1.49 -2.06 1.00
C GLY A 44 -2.48 -2.61 -0.02
N LEU A 45 -3.45 -1.83 -0.50
CA LEU A 45 -4.40 -2.30 -1.51
C LEU A 45 -3.70 -2.53 -2.85
N ARG A 46 -4.14 -3.56 -3.57
CA ARG A 46 -3.79 -3.77 -4.98
C ARG A 46 -4.61 -2.84 -5.86
N ALA A 47 -4.10 -2.53 -7.05
CA ALA A 47 -4.78 -1.60 -7.97
C ALA A 47 -6.22 -2.02 -8.32
N PHE A 48 -6.52 -3.31 -8.43
CA PHE A 48 -7.89 -3.80 -8.68
C PHE A 48 -8.77 -3.86 -7.43
N GLU A 49 -8.19 -3.80 -6.22
CA GLU A 49 -8.95 -3.77 -4.97
C GLU A 49 -9.50 -2.37 -4.71
N ILE A 50 -8.78 -1.32 -5.12
CA ILE A 50 -9.14 0.09 -4.86
C ILE A 50 -10.54 0.47 -5.41
N PRO A 51 -10.91 0.13 -6.66
CA PRO A 51 -12.25 0.44 -7.19
C PRO A 51 -13.41 -0.24 -6.46
N GLN A 52 -13.15 -1.30 -5.70
CA GLN A 52 -14.19 -2.03 -4.99
C GLN A 52 -14.57 -1.37 -3.66
N ILE A 53 -13.80 -0.39 -3.20
CA ILE A 53 -13.97 0.17 -1.86
C ILE A 53 -15.09 1.21 -1.86
N CYS A 54 -16.09 1.00 -1.02
CA CYS A 54 -17.17 1.94 -0.72
C CYS A 54 -17.06 2.40 0.75
N PRO A 55 -17.68 3.53 1.13
CA PRO A 55 -17.71 3.97 2.53
C PRO A 55 -18.19 2.89 3.51
N LYS A 56 -19.15 2.04 3.13
CA LYS A 56 -19.66 0.93 3.98
C LYS A 56 -18.60 -0.09 4.41
N HIS A 57 -17.47 -0.15 3.70
CA HIS A 57 -16.38 -1.09 3.96
C HIS A 57 -15.46 -0.64 5.09
N VAL A 58 -15.51 0.64 5.50
CA VAL A 58 -14.83 1.12 6.70
C VAL A 58 -15.56 0.56 7.93
N LYS A 59 -14.81 -0.05 8.83
CA LYS A 59 -15.30 -0.62 10.09
C LYS A 59 -14.47 -0.11 11.25
N ARG A 60 -15.12 0.43 12.27
CA ARG A 60 -14.50 0.66 13.58
C ARG A 60 -14.52 -0.66 14.34
N THR A 61 -13.42 -1.02 14.97
CA THR A 61 -13.34 -2.22 15.83
C THR A 61 -14.03 -1.97 17.16
N ASP A 62 -14.34 -3.06 17.87
CA ASP A 62 -15.07 -3.03 19.15
C ASP A 62 -14.31 -2.27 20.25
N ASP A 63 -12.99 -2.13 20.13
CA ASP A 63 -12.16 -1.32 21.03
C ASP A 63 -12.37 0.20 20.87
N GLY A 64 -13.11 0.64 19.86
CA GLY A 64 -13.37 2.04 19.60
C GLY A 64 -12.17 2.84 19.09
N GLU A 65 -10.96 2.32 19.03
CA GLU A 65 -9.77 3.11 18.66
C GLU A 65 -9.20 2.75 17.31
N HIS A 66 -9.49 1.54 16.81
CA HIS A 66 -8.94 1.08 15.54
C HIS A 66 -9.99 0.93 14.44
N TYR A 67 -9.48 0.88 13.22
CA TYR A 67 -10.29 0.71 12.03
C TYR A 67 -9.78 -0.46 11.17
N ARG A 68 -10.71 -1.07 10.45
CA ARG A 68 -10.46 -2.04 9.39
C ARG A 68 -11.15 -1.58 8.12
N LEU A 69 -10.56 -1.95 6.99
CA LEU A 69 -11.15 -1.76 5.68
C LEU A 69 -11.42 -3.13 5.07
N ARG A 70 -12.72 -3.46 4.90
CA ARG A 70 -13.14 -4.69 4.24
C ARG A 70 -12.83 -4.58 2.75
N VAL A 71 -11.93 -5.44 2.26
CA VAL A 71 -11.69 -5.62 0.82
C VAL A 71 -12.62 -6.75 0.34
N PRO A 72 -13.61 -6.47 -0.54
CA PRO A 72 -14.60 -7.47 -0.94
C PRO A 72 -13.98 -8.66 -1.67
N GLU A 73 -13.18 -8.42 -2.70
CA GLU A 73 -12.57 -9.47 -3.51
C GLU A 73 -11.06 -9.21 -3.63
N GLY A 74 -10.27 -10.08 -3.00
CA GLY A 74 -8.81 -10.08 -3.09
C GLY A 74 -8.30 -10.64 -4.42
N LYS A 75 -7.00 -10.97 -4.49
CA LYS A 75 -6.47 -11.70 -5.65
C LYS A 75 -6.85 -13.16 -5.50
N ASP A 76 -7.47 -13.72 -6.52
CA ASP A 76 -7.74 -15.14 -6.59
C ASP A 76 -6.65 -15.86 -7.38
N THR A 77 -6.04 -16.88 -6.79
CA THR A 77 -5.18 -17.83 -7.52
C THR A 77 -5.88 -19.15 -7.80
N THR A 78 -7.17 -19.27 -7.45
CA THR A 78 -7.97 -20.50 -7.49
C THR A 78 -9.18 -20.48 -8.44
N GLY A 79 -9.60 -19.31 -8.92
CA GLY A 79 -10.64 -19.16 -9.98
C GLY A 79 -12.09 -19.02 -9.49
N ASN A 80 -12.34 -18.86 -8.20
CA ASN A 80 -13.64 -18.68 -7.54
C ASN A 80 -13.96 -17.25 -7.03
N GLY A 81 -13.25 -16.22 -7.51
CA GLY A 81 -13.33 -14.87 -6.94
C GLY A 81 -12.42 -14.75 -5.71
N GLY A 82 -11.68 -13.65 -5.60
CA GLY A 82 -10.61 -13.58 -4.61
C GLY A 82 -11.13 -13.51 -3.19
N LYS A 83 -10.37 -14.08 -2.24
CA LYS A 83 -10.82 -14.14 -0.85
C LYS A 83 -10.95 -12.74 -0.26
N PRO A 84 -12.05 -12.43 0.45
CA PRO A 84 -12.16 -11.17 1.16
C PRO A 84 -11.13 -11.09 2.27
N ARG A 85 -10.68 -9.88 2.60
CA ARG A 85 -9.77 -9.62 3.71
C ARG A 85 -10.12 -8.32 4.42
N ASP A 86 -9.73 -8.22 5.68
CA ASP A 86 -9.85 -7.00 6.46
C ASP A 86 -8.48 -6.36 6.62
N ALA A 87 -8.22 -5.33 5.82
CA ALA A 87 -6.98 -4.57 5.92
C ALA A 87 -6.99 -3.71 7.18
N TYR A 88 -5.84 -3.53 7.82
CA TYR A 88 -5.70 -2.53 8.87
C TYR A 88 -5.84 -1.13 8.24
N LEU A 89 -6.75 -0.30 8.74
CA LEU A 89 -6.96 1.06 8.26
C LEU A 89 -6.38 2.04 9.28
N PRO A 90 -5.25 2.71 8.98
CA PRO A 90 -4.73 3.76 9.84
C PRO A 90 -5.75 4.89 10.01
N LYS A 91 -5.84 5.44 11.23
CA LYS A 91 -6.81 6.47 11.63
C LYS A 91 -6.73 7.73 10.75
N ASP A 92 -5.54 8.09 10.30
CA ASP A 92 -5.35 9.22 9.41
C ASP A 92 -5.86 8.93 7.98
N VAL A 93 -5.71 7.71 7.46
CA VAL A 93 -6.33 7.30 6.18
C VAL A 93 -7.85 7.26 6.31
N GLU A 94 -8.40 6.79 7.44
CA GLU A 94 -9.84 6.83 7.68
C GLU A 94 -10.38 8.26 7.64
N GLY A 95 -9.68 9.19 8.29
CA GLY A 95 -10.04 10.61 8.23
C GLY A 95 -9.99 11.17 6.81
N ASP A 96 -9.07 10.73 5.97
CA ASP A 96 -9.03 11.13 4.55
C ASP A 96 -10.21 10.59 3.75
N ILE A 97 -10.58 9.32 3.98
CA ILE A 97 -11.76 8.70 3.36
C ILE A 97 -13.01 9.48 3.75
N HIS A 98 -13.18 9.78 5.04
CA HIS A 98 -14.34 10.53 5.53
C HIS A 98 -14.41 11.94 4.92
N ARG A 99 -13.29 12.67 4.87
CA ARG A 99 -13.24 13.99 4.22
C ARG A 99 -13.58 13.92 2.74
N PHE A 100 -13.02 12.95 2.03
CA PHE A 100 -13.26 12.78 0.59
C PHE A 100 -14.71 12.37 0.30
N GLN A 101 -15.27 11.45 1.09
CA GLN A 101 -16.67 11.05 0.99
C GLN A 101 -17.61 12.25 1.12
N ASN A 102 -17.38 13.11 2.12
CA ASN A 102 -18.23 14.29 2.35
C ASN A 102 -18.05 15.35 1.27
N ALA A 103 -16.83 15.57 0.78
CA ALA A 103 -16.55 16.57 -0.25
C ALA A 103 -17.19 16.21 -1.60
N GLU A 104 -17.25 14.93 -1.93
CA GLU A 104 -17.75 14.41 -3.22
C GLU A 104 -19.18 13.84 -3.12
N ASP A 105 -19.86 13.98 -1.97
CA ASP A 105 -21.19 13.44 -1.68
C ASP A 105 -21.35 11.94 -2.03
N ILE A 106 -20.35 11.13 -1.65
CA ILE A 106 -20.30 9.71 -2.01
C ILE A 106 -21.23 8.91 -1.10
N GLY A 107 -22.23 8.29 -1.72
CA GLY A 107 -23.18 7.42 -1.03
C GLY A 107 -22.53 6.17 -0.45
N ARG A 108 -23.13 5.62 0.62
CA ARG A 108 -22.61 4.46 1.36
C ARG A 108 -22.26 3.22 0.51
N ASN A 109 -22.99 3.00 -0.59
CA ASN A 109 -22.81 1.90 -1.52
C ASN A 109 -22.08 2.27 -2.82
N GLN A 110 -21.69 3.54 -2.97
CA GLN A 110 -20.96 4.01 -4.15
C GLN A 110 -19.45 3.79 -3.94
N PRO A 111 -18.70 3.41 -5.00
CA PRO A 111 -17.25 3.35 -4.93
C PRO A 111 -16.64 4.70 -4.54
N LEU A 112 -15.66 4.69 -3.65
CA LEU A 112 -14.82 5.86 -3.38
C LEU A 112 -14.05 6.25 -4.64
N VAL A 113 -13.55 5.27 -5.39
CA VAL A 113 -12.79 5.49 -6.61
C VAL A 113 -13.52 4.81 -7.76
N ASP A 114 -14.37 5.56 -8.47
CA ASP A 114 -15.05 5.10 -9.67
C ASP A 114 -14.11 5.12 -10.88
N LEU A 115 -13.13 4.20 -10.88
CA LEU A 115 -12.18 3.98 -11.96
C LEU A 115 -12.01 2.48 -12.18
N THR A 116 -11.63 2.09 -13.40
CA THR A 116 -11.14 0.72 -13.64
C THR A 116 -9.77 0.50 -12.98
N GLU A 117 -9.34 -0.76 -12.84
CA GLU A 117 -7.96 -1.08 -12.41
C GLU A 117 -6.91 -0.33 -13.27
N ARG A 118 -7.12 -0.28 -14.59
CA ARG A 118 -6.24 0.45 -15.50
C ARG A 118 -6.26 1.95 -15.20
N GLY A 119 -7.41 2.51 -14.86
CA GLY A 119 -7.56 3.91 -14.43
C GLY A 119 -6.73 4.21 -13.19
N VAL A 120 -6.80 3.35 -12.17
CA VAL A 120 -5.99 3.45 -10.95
C VAL A 120 -4.49 3.38 -11.26
N ARG A 121 -4.05 2.40 -12.07
CA ARG A 121 -2.64 2.29 -12.49
C ARG A 121 -2.16 3.55 -13.23
N ASN A 122 -3.00 4.12 -14.09
CA ASN A 122 -2.69 5.36 -14.81
C ASN A 122 -2.57 6.58 -13.86
N VAL A 123 -3.42 6.67 -12.83
CA VAL A 123 -3.30 7.71 -11.79
C VAL A 123 -1.95 7.62 -11.10
N VAL A 124 -1.53 6.43 -10.68
CA VAL A 124 -0.22 6.23 -10.04
C VAL A 124 0.91 6.67 -10.97
N LYS A 125 0.88 6.24 -12.24
CA LYS A 125 1.90 6.66 -13.23
C LYS A 125 1.96 8.17 -13.43
N ARG A 126 0.82 8.86 -13.57
CA ARG A 126 0.82 10.33 -13.71
C ARG A 126 1.32 11.03 -12.46
N THR A 127 0.96 10.52 -11.28
CA THR A 127 1.44 11.07 -10.00
C THR A 127 2.94 10.90 -9.85
N ALA A 128 3.45 9.74 -10.26
CA ALA A 128 4.87 9.43 -10.30
C ALA A 128 5.64 10.34 -11.28
N THR A 129 5.11 10.58 -12.48
CA THR A 129 5.66 11.58 -13.42
C THR A 129 5.72 12.98 -12.81
N ARG A 130 4.66 13.43 -12.15
CA ARG A 130 4.64 14.72 -11.44
C ARG A 130 5.68 14.78 -10.32
N ALA A 131 5.91 13.67 -9.61
CA ALA A 131 6.92 13.63 -8.56
C ALA A 131 8.33 13.75 -9.14
N ALA A 132 8.62 13.12 -10.27
CA ALA A 132 9.89 13.29 -10.97
C ALA A 132 10.11 14.75 -11.39
N GLU A 133 9.10 15.39 -11.98
CA GLU A 133 9.15 16.79 -12.41
C GLU A 133 9.36 17.76 -11.24
N GLU A 134 8.68 17.54 -10.12
CA GLU A 134 8.74 18.41 -8.93
C GLU A 134 10.04 18.24 -8.13
N THR A 135 10.58 17.02 -8.07
CA THR A 135 11.77 16.72 -7.25
C THR A 135 13.07 16.74 -8.03
N GLY A 136 13.01 16.64 -9.37
CA GLY A 136 14.15 16.41 -10.24
C GLY A 136 14.70 14.98 -10.18
N ASP A 137 14.06 14.07 -9.46
CA ASP A 137 14.45 12.67 -9.34
C ASP A 137 13.71 11.80 -10.36
N GLU A 138 14.41 11.44 -11.43
CA GLU A 138 13.87 10.65 -12.55
C GLU A 138 13.48 9.22 -12.13
N ASP A 139 13.98 8.70 -11.01
CA ASP A 139 13.63 7.37 -10.49
C ASP A 139 12.12 7.23 -10.23
N PHE A 140 11.45 8.34 -9.88
CA PHE A 140 10.01 8.35 -9.69
C PHE A 140 9.26 7.87 -10.94
N ARG A 141 9.77 8.09 -12.17
CA ARG A 141 9.07 7.68 -13.40
C ARG A 141 8.89 6.17 -13.51
N HIS A 142 9.67 5.39 -12.78
CA HIS A 142 9.57 3.94 -12.75
C HIS A 142 8.56 3.41 -11.71
N VAL A 143 8.01 4.29 -10.86
CA VAL A 143 7.04 3.90 -9.82
C VAL A 143 5.71 3.44 -10.44
N SER A 144 5.24 2.29 -9.95
CA SER A 144 3.96 1.68 -10.30
C SER A 144 3.08 1.43 -9.06
N SER A 145 1.82 1.06 -9.29
CA SER A 145 0.90 0.69 -8.20
C SER A 145 1.38 -0.52 -7.39
N HIS A 146 2.20 -1.40 -7.98
CA HIS A 146 2.76 -2.55 -7.26
C HIS A 146 3.80 -2.08 -6.22
N ASP A 147 4.52 -1.01 -6.52
CA ASP A 147 5.57 -0.48 -5.63
C ASP A 147 4.98 0.22 -4.40
N LEU A 148 3.77 0.78 -4.50
CA LEU A 148 3.01 1.26 -3.34
C LEU A 148 2.77 0.12 -2.34
N ARG A 149 2.30 -1.04 -2.84
CA ARG A 149 2.11 -2.22 -2.00
C ARG A 149 3.44 -2.79 -1.50
N ARG A 150 4.51 -2.72 -2.30
CA ARG A 150 5.86 -3.10 -1.84
C ARG A 150 6.31 -2.23 -0.68
N ARG A 151 6.14 -0.91 -0.78
CA ARG A 151 6.44 0.02 0.30
C ARG A 151 5.63 -0.27 1.56
N PHE A 152 4.33 -0.57 1.42
CA PHE A 152 3.51 -1.00 2.55
C PHE A 152 4.11 -2.21 3.27
N ALA A 153 4.42 -3.28 2.53
CA ALA A 153 4.98 -4.49 3.11
C ALA A 153 6.34 -4.24 3.76
N GLN A 154 7.23 -3.51 3.07
CA GLN A 154 8.58 -3.26 3.56
C GLN A 154 8.57 -2.40 4.83
N ARG A 155 7.70 -1.38 4.90
CA ARG A 155 7.52 -0.60 6.14
C ARG A 155 7.18 -1.50 7.32
N LEU A 156 6.23 -2.41 7.16
CA LEU A 156 5.77 -3.23 8.28
C LEU A 156 6.79 -4.32 8.65
N LEU A 157 7.37 -4.98 7.67
CA LEU A 157 8.24 -6.15 7.90
C LEU A 157 9.68 -5.77 8.22
N VAL A 158 10.22 -4.76 7.54
CA VAL A 158 11.64 -4.39 7.66
C VAL A 158 11.77 -3.22 8.62
N ASP A 159 11.12 -2.09 8.34
CA ASP A 159 11.33 -0.87 9.13
C ASP A 159 10.66 -0.91 10.51
N ARG A 160 9.60 -1.70 10.66
CA ARG A 160 8.86 -1.88 11.92
C ARG A 160 9.02 -3.27 12.53
N GLN A 161 9.75 -4.17 11.86
CA GLN A 161 10.02 -5.54 12.31
C GLN A 161 8.77 -6.29 12.82
N MET A 162 7.60 -6.02 12.21
CA MET A 162 6.35 -6.62 12.66
C MET A 162 6.35 -8.12 12.38
N ASN A 163 5.71 -8.88 13.26
CA ASN A 163 5.51 -10.31 13.07
C ASN A 163 4.89 -10.58 11.68
N PRO A 164 5.55 -11.36 10.80
CA PRO A 164 5.06 -11.60 9.46
C PRO A 164 3.65 -12.18 9.40
N ARG A 165 3.21 -12.97 10.39
CA ARG A 165 1.83 -13.49 10.45
C ARG A 165 0.80 -12.37 10.60
N VAL A 166 1.12 -11.31 11.33
CA VAL A 166 0.26 -10.13 11.46
C VAL A 166 0.16 -9.41 10.12
N VAL A 167 1.30 -9.20 9.45
CA VAL A 167 1.35 -8.54 8.13
C VAL A 167 0.63 -9.37 7.06
N MET A 168 0.81 -10.69 7.06
CA MET A 168 0.10 -11.62 6.18
C MET A 168 -1.41 -11.53 6.36
N ALA A 169 -1.90 -11.53 7.60
CA ALA A 169 -3.32 -11.45 7.91
C ALA A 169 -3.96 -10.15 7.39
N VAL A 170 -3.33 -9.00 7.64
CA VAL A 170 -3.89 -7.70 7.21
C VAL A 170 -3.68 -7.43 5.73
N GLY A 171 -2.58 -7.91 5.14
CA GLY A 171 -2.27 -7.66 3.74
C GLY A 171 -2.86 -8.67 2.76
N GLY A 172 -3.35 -9.81 3.23
CA GLY A 172 -3.86 -10.88 2.37
C GLY A 172 -2.75 -11.58 1.59
N TRP A 173 -1.77 -12.09 2.31
CA TRP A 173 -0.78 -13.06 1.82
C TRP A 173 -1.07 -14.43 2.42
N ASP A 174 -1.23 -15.44 1.57
CA ASP A 174 -1.62 -16.80 2.00
C ASP A 174 -0.43 -17.67 2.45
N SER A 175 0.81 -17.24 2.22
CA SER A 175 2.01 -18.02 2.58
C SER A 175 3.24 -17.14 2.84
N PHE A 176 4.22 -17.70 3.55
CA PHE A 176 5.51 -17.06 3.75
C PHE A 176 6.28 -16.88 2.43
N GLN A 177 6.19 -17.84 1.50
CA GLN A 177 6.78 -17.70 0.16
C GLN A 177 6.21 -16.49 -0.61
N ALA A 178 4.95 -16.12 -0.37
CA ALA A 178 4.33 -14.96 -1.02
C ALA A 178 4.79 -13.62 -0.41
N ILE A 179 5.25 -13.61 0.83
CA ILE A 179 5.72 -12.41 1.54
C ILE A 179 7.24 -12.27 1.54
N GLU A 180 7.98 -13.37 1.36
CA GLU A 180 9.44 -13.42 1.27
C GLU A 180 10.04 -12.42 0.28
N PRO A 181 9.48 -12.18 -0.93
CA PRO A 181 10.02 -11.18 -1.85
C PRO A 181 10.02 -9.73 -1.34
N TYR A 182 9.36 -9.46 -0.20
CA TYR A 182 9.32 -8.15 0.46
C TYR A 182 10.31 -8.05 1.64
N LEU A 183 10.94 -9.17 2.01
CA LEU A 183 11.98 -9.25 3.04
C LEU A 183 13.34 -9.07 2.36
N ASN A 184 14.09 -8.04 2.76
CA ASN A 184 15.52 -8.02 2.46
C ASN A 184 16.22 -9.01 3.41
N ALA A 185 17.30 -9.65 2.96
CA ALA A 185 18.20 -10.32 3.88
C ALA A 185 18.71 -9.29 4.91
N PRO A 186 18.66 -9.59 6.23
CA PRO A 186 19.19 -8.68 7.23
C PRO A 186 20.71 -8.56 7.08
N THR A 187 21.27 -7.37 7.29
CA THR A 187 22.73 -7.21 7.37
C THR A 187 23.24 -7.78 8.70
N PRO A 188 24.53 -8.14 8.82
CA PRO A 188 25.10 -8.60 10.09
C PRO A 188 24.83 -7.65 11.27
N GLU A 189 24.83 -6.34 11.04
CA GLU A 189 24.52 -5.33 12.08
C GLU A 189 23.08 -5.42 12.55
N VAL A 190 22.12 -5.59 11.62
CA VAL A 190 20.70 -5.80 11.95
C VAL A 190 20.51 -7.10 12.72
N VAL A 191 21.27 -8.15 12.38
CA VAL A 191 21.25 -9.42 13.12
C VAL A 191 21.74 -9.18 14.56
N ASN A 192 22.89 -8.53 14.75
CA ASN A 192 23.43 -8.28 16.08
C ASN A 192 22.47 -7.43 16.93
N GLN A 193 21.95 -6.33 16.38
CA GLN A 193 20.97 -5.49 17.07
C GLN A 193 19.72 -6.29 17.49
N ALA A 194 19.22 -7.18 16.64
CA ALA A 194 18.06 -8.01 16.97
C ALA A 194 18.34 -9.00 18.13
N PHE A 195 19.56 -9.52 18.25
CA PHE A 195 19.95 -10.38 19.37
C PHE A 195 20.16 -9.58 20.67
N GLU A 196 20.70 -8.36 20.57
CA GLU A 196 20.82 -7.43 21.71
C GLU A 196 19.44 -7.01 22.24
N GLU A 197 18.52 -6.59 21.35
CA GLU A 197 17.16 -6.17 21.72
C GLU A 197 16.33 -7.32 22.32
N ALA A 198 16.62 -8.57 21.93
CA ALA A 198 15.99 -9.75 22.49
C ALA A 198 16.59 -10.19 23.84
N GLU A 199 17.63 -9.50 24.33
CA GLU A 199 18.40 -9.87 25.52
C GLU A 199 19.00 -11.29 25.41
N LEU A 200 19.45 -11.66 24.21
CA LEU A 200 20.01 -12.99 23.88
C LEU A 200 21.51 -12.94 23.51
N SER A 201 22.14 -11.78 23.66
CA SER A 201 23.58 -11.54 23.41
C SER A 201 24.45 -11.87 24.62
#